data_AF-A0A7V8U3D3-F1
#
_entry.id   AF-A0A7V8U3D3-F1
#
_cell.length_a   1.000
_cell.length_b   1.000
_cell.length_c   1.000
_cell.angle_alpha   90.00
_cell.angle_beta   90.00
_cell.angle_gamma   90.00
#
_symmetry.space_group_name_H-M   'P 1'
#
loop_
_entity.id
_entity.type
_entity.pdbx_description
1 polymer ?
#
loop_
_entity_poly.entity_id
_entity_poly.type
_entity_poly.pdbx_seq_one_letter_code
_entity_poly.pdbx_strand_id
1 'polypeptide(L)'
;MEGLAALLRAGSDEVTFDLVARQSGVPQRTLYRYFANKETLLAAFWHWVNALIAVPALPASPEQVVAHIPELFSAFDRDEPLVRAMLHNPHGRAVRLAHAEARREKFSIALRDVTGTIPAEDARHLLAAVTALCSASGWESMKDNWSLSGAEAAKAAQWAVQALIDDARRRSRGTEARQPATMEGDAR
;
A
#
# COMPACT_ATOMS: atom_id res chain seq x y z
N MET A 1 0.01 -22.49 0.11
CA MET A 1 0.02 -21.15 0.74
C MET A 1 -0.81 -21.09 2.01
N GLU A 2 -1.98 -21.76 2.07
CA GLU A 2 -2.77 -21.85 3.31
C GLU A 2 -1.98 -22.27 4.55
N GLY A 3 -1.09 -23.26 4.44
CA GLY A 3 -0.25 -23.65 5.58
C GLY A 3 0.64 -22.52 6.11
N LEU A 4 1.18 -21.68 5.22
CA LEU A 4 1.95 -20.50 5.63
C LEU A 4 1.03 -19.42 6.24
N ALA A 5 -0.16 -19.20 5.68
CA ALA A 5 -1.14 -18.27 6.24
C ALA A 5 -1.56 -18.69 7.66
N ALA A 6 -1.81 -19.98 7.87
CA ALA A 6 -2.15 -20.53 9.18
C ALA A 6 -1.04 -20.32 10.21
N LEU A 7 0.23 -20.53 9.83
CA LEU A 7 1.37 -20.24 10.71
C LEU A 7 1.42 -18.77 11.12
N LEU A 8 1.21 -17.85 10.17
CA LEU A 8 1.22 -16.42 10.47
C LEU A 8 0.03 -16.00 11.35
N ARG A 9 -1.19 -16.48 11.05
CA ARG A 9 -2.37 -16.21 11.89
C ARG A 9 -2.19 -16.73 13.32
N ALA A 10 -1.50 -17.85 13.49
CA ALA A 10 -1.14 -18.42 14.79
C ALA A 10 0.00 -17.67 15.50
N GLY A 11 0.58 -16.63 14.89
CA GLY A 11 1.66 -15.85 15.48
C GLY A 11 3.01 -16.56 15.49
N SER A 12 3.24 -17.53 14.61
CA SER A 12 4.51 -18.28 14.60
C SER A 12 5.69 -17.37 14.22
N ASP A 13 6.68 -17.26 15.12
CA ASP A 13 7.93 -16.51 14.88
C ASP A 13 8.85 -17.20 13.88
N GLU A 14 8.56 -18.46 13.51
CA GLU A 14 9.34 -19.25 12.57
C GLU A 14 8.54 -19.61 11.32
N VAL A 15 9.14 -19.32 10.17
CA VAL A 15 8.65 -19.82 8.88
C VAL A 15 9.77 -20.64 8.25
N THR A 16 9.64 -21.97 8.36
CA THR A 16 10.54 -22.95 7.75
C THR A 16 9.78 -23.84 6.76
N PHE A 17 10.48 -24.44 5.80
CA PHE A 17 9.87 -25.35 4.84
C PHE A 17 9.27 -26.59 5.51
N ASP A 18 9.88 -27.07 6.61
CA ASP A 18 9.34 -28.18 7.40
C ASP A 18 8.02 -27.80 8.08
N LEU A 19 7.95 -26.64 8.75
CA LEU A 19 6.71 -26.16 9.37
C LEU A 19 5.61 -25.92 8.33
N VAL A 20 5.95 -25.32 7.19
CA VAL A 20 4.99 -25.11 6.09
C VAL A 20 4.53 -26.45 5.51
N ALA A 21 5.41 -27.44 5.36
CA ALA A 21 5.07 -28.78 4.90
C ALA A 21 4.09 -29.47 5.85
N ARG A 22 4.40 -29.48 7.15
CA ARG A 22 3.52 -30.04 8.19
C ARG A 22 2.16 -29.36 8.21
N GLN A 23 2.13 -28.03 8.19
CA GLN A 23 0.90 -27.27 8.26
C GLN A 23 0.05 -27.40 6.98
N SER A 24 0.67 -27.61 5.81
CA SER A 24 -0.03 -27.75 4.54
C SER A 24 -0.36 -29.19 4.14
N GLY A 25 0.18 -30.19 4.84
CA GLY A 25 0.11 -31.60 4.44
C GLY A 25 0.88 -31.92 3.15
N VAL A 26 1.68 -30.98 2.65
CA VAL A 26 2.47 -31.14 1.42
C VAL A 26 3.89 -31.62 1.77
N PRO A 27 4.41 -32.69 1.15
CA PRO A 27 5.78 -33.12 1.40
C PRO A 27 6.81 -32.01 1.15
N GLN A 28 7.81 -31.88 2.03
CA GLN A 28 8.85 -30.83 1.94
C GLN A 28 9.59 -30.85 0.59
N ARG A 29 9.83 -32.04 0.01
CA ARG A 29 10.42 -32.19 -1.34
C ARG A 29 9.60 -31.49 -2.43
N THR A 30 8.28 -31.45 -2.28
CA THR A 30 7.38 -30.78 -3.22
C THR A 30 7.53 -29.28 -3.07
N LEU A 31 7.61 -28.76 -1.84
CA LEU A 31 7.84 -27.32 -1.61
C LEU A 31 9.16 -26.86 -2.23
N TYR A 32 10.27 -27.59 -2.02
CA TYR A 32 11.56 -27.24 -2.64
C TYR A 32 11.54 -27.29 -4.18
N ARG A 33 10.68 -28.12 -4.78
CA ARG A 33 10.50 -28.16 -6.23
C ARG A 33 9.85 -26.88 -6.78
N TYR A 34 8.98 -26.22 -6.02
CA TYR A 34 8.31 -24.98 -6.43
C TYR A 34 9.03 -23.72 -5.95
N PHE A 35 9.72 -23.80 -4.82
CA PHE A 35 10.38 -22.66 -4.17
C PHE A 35 11.83 -23.03 -3.87
N ALA A 36 12.75 -22.44 -4.64
CA ALA A 36 14.17 -22.70 -4.48
C ALA A 36 14.71 -22.25 -3.11
N ASN A 37 14.09 -21.21 -2.52
CA ASN A 37 14.47 -20.67 -1.22
C ASN A 37 13.28 -19.98 -0.52
N LYS A 38 13.51 -19.51 0.71
CA LYS A 38 12.50 -18.82 1.50
C LYS A 38 11.99 -17.53 0.85
N GLU A 39 12.84 -16.78 0.15
CA GLU A 39 12.45 -15.55 -0.53
C GLU A 39 11.43 -15.82 -1.64
N THR A 40 11.67 -16.84 -2.47
CA THR A 40 10.71 -17.24 -3.53
C THR A 40 9.37 -17.72 -2.96
N LEU A 41 9.39 -18.42 -1.82
CA LEU A 41 8.17 -18.80 -1.09
C LEU A 41 7.41 -17.56 -0.60
N LEU A 42 8.11 -16.61 0.03
CA LEU A 42 7.52 -15.39 0.59
C LEU A 42 7.00 -14.43 -0.50
N ALA A 43 7.68 -14.34 -1.64
CA ALA A 43 7.21 -13.58 -2.80
C ALA A 43 5.93 -14.19 -3.40
N ALA A 44 5.90 -15.51 -3.58
CA ALA A 44 4.68 -16.20 -4.01
C ALA A 44 3.55 -16.06 -2.98
N PHE A 45 3.89 -16.05 -1.69
CA PHE A 45 2.93 -15.82 -0.62
C PHE A 45 2.32 -14.42 -0.68
N TRP A 46 3.10 -13.37 -0.97
CA TRP A 46 2.58 -12.01 -1.18
C TRP A 46 1.47 -11.96 -2.23
N HIS A 47 1.73 -12.54 -3.40
CA HIS A 47 0.75 -12.58 -4.49
C HIS A 47 -0.48 -13.37 -4.10
N TRP A 48 -0.30 -14.50 -3.40
CA TRP A 48 -1.40 -15.31 -2.91
C TRP A 48 -2.26 -14.57 -1.88
N VAL A 49 -1.65 -13.86 -0.92
CA VAL A 49 -2.40 -13.07 0.08
C VAL A 49 -3.21 -11.98 -0.59
N ASN A 50 -2.61 -11.21 -1.52
CA ASN A 50 -3.32 -10.16 -2.23
C ASN A 50 -4.49 -10.69 -3.07
N ALA A 51 -4.33 -11.88 -3.66
CA ALA A 51 -5.41 -12.55 -4.38
C ALA A 51 -6.50 -13.06 -3.43
N LEU A 52 -6.12 -13.68 -2.30
CA LEU A 52 -7.04 -14.21 -1.28
C LEU A 52 -7.98 -13.10 -0.78
N ILE A 53 -7.41 -11.96 -0.40
CA ILE A 53 -8.20 -10.84 0.13
C ILE A 53 -8.71 -9.92 -0.98
N ALA A 54 -8.54 -10.29 -2.26
CA ALA A 54 -8.92 -9.52 -3.44
C ALA A 54 -8.55 -8.03 -3.34
N VAL A 55 -7.26 -7.75 -3.12
CA VAL A 55 -6.70 -6.40 -3.16
C VAL A 55 -6.96 -5.79 -4.54
N PRO A 56 -7.58 -4.59 -4.60
CA PRO A 56 -7.86 -3.94 -5.88
C PRO A 56 -6.59 -3.60 -6.65
N ALA A 57 -6.73 -3.46 -7.97
CA ALA A 57 -5.62 -3.01 -8.81
C ALA A 57 -5.09 -1.65 -8.33
N LEU A 58 -3.78 -1.44 -8.48
CA LEU A 58 -3.16 -0.18 -8.09
C LEU A 58 -3.66 0.96 -8.99
N PRO A 59 -3.89 2.16 -8.41
CA PRO A 59 -4.41 3.29 -9.15
C PRO A 59 -3.39 3.82 -10.18
N ALA A 60 -3.89 4.48 -11.21
CA ALA A 60 -3.12 5.10 -12.28
C ALA A 60 -3.38 6.62 -12.44
N SER A 61 -4.30 7.18 -11.66
CA SER A 61 -4.58 8.63 -11.61
C SER A 61 -4.87 9.11 -10.18
N PRO A 62 -4.85 10.43 -9.91
CA PRO A 62 -5.19 10.97 -8.60
C PRO A 62 -6.62 10.62 -8.15
N GLU A 63 -7.58 10.64 -9.07
CA GLU A 63 -8.98 10.27 -8.79
C GLU A 63 -9.10 8.79 -8.44
N GLN A 64 -8.36 7.93 -9.15
CA GLN A 64 -8.31 6.50 -8.84
C GLN A 64 -7.66 6.23 -7.49
N VAL A 65 -6.69 7.02 -7.06
CA VAL A 65 -6.11 6.90 -5.70
C VAL A 65 -7.19 7.09 -4.64
N VAL A 66 -8.08 8.08 -4.80
CA VAL A 66 -9.18 8.35 -3.87
C VAL A 66 -10.25 7.24 -3.94
N ALA A 67 -10.59 6.79 -5.15
CA ALA A 67 -11.57 5.72 -5.36
C ALA A 67 -11.07 4.33 -4.89
N HIS A 68 -9.76 4.12 -4.84
CA HIS A 68 -9.13 2.86 -4.43
C HIS A 68 -9.28 2.58 -2.92
N ILE A 69 -9.42 3.61 -2.08
CA ILE A 69 -9.36 3.48 -0.62
C ILE A 69 -10.47 2.57 -0.04
N PRO A 70 -11.76 2.76 -0.37
CA PRO A 70 -12.83 1.88 0.13
C PRO A 70 -12.64 0.41 -0.24
N GLU A 71 -12.23 0.15 -1.48
CA GLU A 71 -11.98 -1.22 -1.96
C GLU A 71 -10.78 -1.85 -1.25
N LEU A 72 -9.71 -1.07 -1.04
CA LEU A 72 -8.51 -1.53 -0.36
C LEU A 72 -8.78 -1.87 1.11
N PHE A 73 -9.52 -1.02 1.82
CA PHE A 73 -9.83 -1.25 3.23
C PHE A 73 -10.83 -2.40 3.39
N SER A 74 -11.81 -2.52 2.48
CA SER A 74 -12.68 -3.68 2.42
C SER A 74 -11.89 -4.97 2.17
N ALA A 75 -10.87 -4.94 1.31
CA ALA A 75 -9.97 -6.07 1.12
C ALA A 75 -9.25 -6.44 2.42
N PHE A 76 -8.75 -5.47 3.18
CA PHE A 76 -8.13 -5.76 4.47
C PHE A 76 -9.09 -6.40 5.50
N ASP A 77 -10.34 -5.95 5.54
CA ASP A 77 -11.36 -6.53 6.43
C ASP A 77 -11.71 -7.99 6.09
N ARG A 78 -11.49 -8.45 4.84
CA ARG A 78 -11.82 -9.84 4.44
C ARG A 78 -11.02 -10.89 5.22
N ASP A 79 -9.82 -10.55 5.67
CA ASP A 79 -8.99 -11.39 6.52
C ASP A 79 -8.11 -10.55 7.44
N GLU A 80 -8.77 -9.80 8.31
CA GLU A 80 -8.12 -8.94 9.31
C GLU A 80 -7.04 -9.67 10.13
N PRO A 81 -7.27 -10.90 10.65
CA PRO A 81 -6.22 -11.64 11.36
C PRO A 81 -4.95 -11.84 10.53
N LEU A 82 -5.08 -12.20 9.25
CA LEU A 82 -3.92 -12.36 8.38
C LEU A 82 -3.26 -11.01 8.05
N VAL A 83 -4.04 -9.96 7.81
CA VAL A 83 -3.49 -8.62 7.53
C VAL A 83 -2.67 -8.11 8.72
N ARG A 84 -3.16 -8.30 9.95
CA ARG A 84 -2.44 -7.98 11.19
C ARG A 84 -1.22 -8.86 11.38
N ALA A 85 -1.31 -10.15 11.07
CA ALA A 85 -0.13 -11.02 11.07
C ALA A 85 0.93 -10.53 10.06
N MET A 86 0.51 -10.06 8.88
CA MET A 86 1.41 -9.47 7.88
C MET A 86 2.03 -8.13 8.32
N LEU A 87 1.39 -7.39 9.25
CA LEU A 87 1.90 -6.16 9.85
C LEU A 87 2.97 -6.45 10.92
N HIS A 88 2.69 -7.38 11.81
CA HIS A 88 3.43 -7.53 13.08
C HIS A 88 4.38 -8.71 13.12
N ASN A 89 4.15 -9.77 12.33
CA ASN A 89 5.08 -10.90 12.26
C ASN A 89 6.34 -10.50 11.46
N PRO A 90 7.57 -10.84 11.92
CA PRO A 90 8.80 -10.50 11.21
C PRO A 90 8.84 -10.97 9.74
N HIS A 91 8.35 -12.18 9.46
CA HIS A 91 8.31 -12.71 8.09
C HIS A 91 7.26 -12.01 7.24
N GLY A 92 6.09 -11.74 7.80
CA GLY A 92 5.04 -10.95 7.16
C GLY A 92 5.50 -9.53 6.82
N ARG A 93 6.15 -8.87 7.77
CA ARG A 93 6.74 -7.53 7.60
C ARG A 93 7.83 -7.52 6.54
N ALA A 94 8.70 -8.53 6.51
CA ALA A 94 9.73 -8.68 5.47
C ALA A 94 9.10 -8.80 4.07
N VAL A 95 8.05 -9.61 3.92
CA VAL A 95 7.29 -9.74 2.66
C VAL A 95 6.73 -8.38 2.23
N ARG A 96 6.12 -7.63 3.16
CA ARG A 96 5.56 -6.31 2.86
C ARG A 96 6.62 -5.30 2.45
N LEU A 97 7.77 -5.30 3.12
CA LEU A 97 8.87 -4.38 2.85
C LEU A 97 9.48 -4.64 1.46
N ALA A 98 9.65 -5.90 1.08
CA ALA A 98 10.14 -6.29 -0.24
C ALA A 98 9.26 -5.76 -1.40
N HIS A 99 7.97 -5.47 -1.13
CA HIS A 99 7.02 -4.92 -2.10
C HIS A 99 6.68 -3.44 -1.88
N ALA A 100 7.32 -2.78 -0.91
CA ALA A 100 7.04 -1.39 -0.58
C ALA A 100 7.48 -0.44 -1.70
N GLU A 101 8.62 -0.70 -2.33
CA GLU A 101 9.15 0.12 -3.42
C GLU A 101 8.26 0.08 -4.67
N ALA A 102 7.85 -1.11 -5.11
CA ALA A 102 6.94 -1.26 -6.25
C ALA A 102 5.60 -0.54 -6.02
N ARG A 103 5.08 -0.58 -4.79
CA ARG A 103 3.87 0.17 -4.43
C ARG A 103 4.10 1.67 -4.46
N ARG A 104 5.21 2.15 -3.88
CA ARG A 104 5.59 3.56 -3.89
C ARG A 104 5.68 4.08 -5.33
N GLU A 105 6.34 3.34 -6.22
CA GLU A 105 6.47 3.70 -7.63
C GLU A 105 5.12 3.86 -8.32
N LYS A 106 4.17 2.95 -8.06
CA LYS A 106 2.83 3.03 -8.64
C LYS A 106 2.04 4.25 -8.16
N PHE A 107 2.13 4.58 -6.86
CA PHE A 107 1.53 5.81 -6.34
C PHE A 107 2.23 7.07 -6.88
N SER A 108 3.56 7.05 -7.05
CA SER A 108 4.30 8.14 -7.70
C SER A 108 3.85 8.38 -9.14
N ILE A 109 3.61 7.31 -9.90
CA ILE A 109 3.06 7.40 -11.26
C ILE A 109 1.64 7.97 -11.22
N ALA A 110 0.77 7.42 -10.37
CA ALA A 110 -0.64 7.84 -10.28
C ALA A 110 -0.82 9.30 -9.87
N LEU A 111 0.10 9.84 -9.07
CA LEU A 111 0.04 11.23 -8.58
C LEU A 111 0.92 12.19 -9.39
N ARG A 112 1.59 11.72 -10.45
CA ARG A 112 2.58 12.50 -11.21
C ARG A 112 2.04 13.85 -11.67
N ASP A 113 0.81 13.89 -12.18
CA ASP A 113 0.17 15.11 -12.70
C ASP A 113 -0.05 16.18 -11.63
N VAL A 114 -0.09 15.78 -10.34
CA VAL A 114 -0.22 16.70 -9.21
C VAL A 114 1.15 17.00 -8.60
N THR A 115 1.99 15.98 -8.43
CA THR A 115 3.30 16.15 -7.80
C THR A 115 4.29 16.88 -8.69
N GLY A 116 4.12 16.83 -10.02
CA GLY A 116 5.00 17.50 -10.98
C GLY A 116 4.80 19.02 -11.06
N THR A 117 3.74 19.55 -10.44
CA THR A 117 3.38 20.98 -10.52
C THR A 117 3.58 21.73 -9.20
N ILE A 118 4.17 21.07 -8.20
CA ILE A 118 4.49 21.62 -6.87
C ILE A 118 5.98 21.42 -6.54
N PRO A 119 6.54 22.16 -5.56
CA PRO A 119 7.93 21.95 -5.13
C PRO A 119 8.23 20.50 -4.74
N ALA A 120 9.45 20.02 -5.03
CA ALA A 120 9.83 18.62 -4.83
C ALA A 120 9.68 18.14 -3.37
N GLU A 121 9.92 19.04 -2.40
CA GLU A 121 9.71 18.75 -0.98
C GLU A 121 8.22 18.50 -0.67
N ASP A 122 7.33 19.36 -1.16
CA ASP A 122 5.88 19.20 -1.01
C ASP A 122 5.38 17.93 -1.70
N ALA A 123 5.90 17.62 -2.89
CA ALA A 123 5.59 16.37 -3.60
C ALA A 123 5.99 15.13 -2.79
N ARG A 124 7.16 15.14 -2.17
CA ARG A 124 7.62 14.06 -1.29
C ARG A 124 6.71 13.91 -0.07
N HIS A 125 6.30 15.00 0.56
CA HIS A 125 5.38 14.98 1.70
C HIS A 125 4.00 14.45 1.31
N LEU A 126 3.46 14.88 0.16
CA LEU A 126 2.19 14.38 -0.37
C LEU A 126 2.24 12.87 -0.61
N LEU A 127 3.28 12.38 -1.29
CA LEU A 127 3.44 10.95 -1.57
C LEU A 127 3.55 10.13 -0.28
N ALA A 128 4.32 10.60 0.70
CA ALA A 128 4.47 9.92 1.99
C ALA A 128 3.13 9.85 2.74
N ALA A 129 2.40 10.97 2.82
CA ALA A 129 1.10 11.02 3.50
C ALA A 129 0.06 10.12 2.83
N VAL A 130 -0.08 10.22 1.50
CA VAL A 130 -1.07 9.43 0.76
C VAL A 130 -0.78 7.95 0.85
N THR A 131 0.47 7.53 0.70
CA THR A 131 0.83 6.10 0.81
C THR A 131 0.65 5.55 2.22
N ALA A 132 0.87 6.35 3.26
CA ALA A 132 0.58 5.98 4.64
C ALA A 132 -0.92 5.81 4.89
N LEU A 133 -1.74 6.75 4.39
CA LEU A 133 -3.20 6.69 4.51
C LEU A 133 -3.80 5.53 3.68
N CYS A 134 -3.19 5.18 2.55
CA CYS A 134 -3.58 4.04 1.70
C CYS A 134 -2.82 2.76 2.07
N SER A 135 -2.68 2.46 3.37
CA SER A 135 -1.93 1.28 3.83
C SER A 135 -2.67 0.48 4.89
N ALA A 136 -2.31 -0.80 5.02
CA ALA A 136 -2.79 -1.65 6.11
C ALA A 136 -2.45 -1.08 7.50
N SER A 137 -1.32 -0.38 7.65
CA SER A 137 -0.98 0.30 8.91
C SER A 137 -1.88 1.50 9.20
N GLY A 138 -2.29 2.25 8.17
CA GLY A 138 -3.27 3.34 8.31
C GLY A 138 -4.65 2.81 8.68
N TRP A 139 -5.11 1.76 7.99
CA TRP A 139 -6.32 1.02 8.32
C TRP A 139 -6.30 0.54 9.77
N GLU A 140 -5.27 -0.19 10.19
CA GLU A 140 -5.13 -0.71 11.55
C GLU A 140 -5.15 0.41 12.59
N SER A 141 -4.36 1.47 12.39
CA SER A 141 -4.28 2.58 13.35
C SER A 141 -5.62 3.30 13.53
N MET A 142 -6.40 3.43 12.46
CA MET A 142 -7.75 4.03 12.54
C MET A 142 -8.73 3.12 13.28
N LYS A 143 -8.65 1.80 13.11
CA LYS A 143 -9.48 0.85 13.86
C LYS A 143 -9.10 0.82 15.34
N ASP A 144 -7.81 0.72 15.64
CA ASP A 144 -7.34 0.49 17.01
C ASP A 144 -7.39 1.76 17.87
N ASN A 145 -6.98 2.90 17.32
CA ASN A 145 -6.87 4.13 18.11
C ASN A 145 -8.19 4.93 18.17
N TRP A 146 -9.10 4.68 17.23
CA TRP A 146 -10.34 5.43 17.09
C TRP A 146 -11.60 4.57 17.06
N SER A 147 -11.46 3.23 17.19
CA SER A 147 -12.58 2.28 17.17
C SER A 147 -13.44 2.37 15.90
N LEU A 148 -12.85 2.82 14.78
CA LEU A 148 -13.57 2.91 13.51
C LEU A 148 -13.77 1.52 12.91
N SER A 149 -14.91 1.29 12.27
CA SER A 149 -15.03 0.18 11.32
C SER A 149 -14.12 0.40 10.11
N GLY A 150 -13.81 -0.66 9.34
CA GLY A 150 -13.00 -0.47 8.13
C GLY A 150 -13.67 0.44 7.08
N ALA A 151 -15.00 0.47 7.03
CA ALA A 151 -15.76 1.39 6.20
C ALA A 151 -15.64 2.86 6.68
N GLU A 152 -15.67 3.11 7.99
CA GLU A 152 -15.46 4.46 8.54
C GLU A 152 -14.01 4.91 8.39
N ALA A 153 -13.06 4.03 8.64
CA ALA A 153 -11.64 4.28 8.39
C ALA A 153 -11.40 4.62 6.91
N ALA A 154 -12.05 3.91 5.98
CA ALA A 154 -11.95 4.21 4.56
C ALA A 154 -12.49 5.60 4.22
N LYS A 155 -13.65 5.99 4.78
CA LYS A 155 -14.21 7.34 4.59
C LYS A 155 -13.25 8.41 5.12
N ALA A 156 -12.67 8.21 6.30
CA ALA A 156 -11.71 9.14 6.88
C ALA A 156 -10.44 9.28 6.03
N ALA A 157 -9.86 8.16 5.60
CA ALA A 157 -8.70 8.16 4.71
C ALA A 157 -9.01 8.78 3.34
N GLN A 158 -10.17 8.48 2.76
CA GLN A 158 -10.61 9.03 1.48
C GLN A 158 -10.76 10.55 1.53
N TRP A 159 -11.43 11.07 2.57
CA TRP A 159 -11.56 12.51 2.81
C TRP A 159 -10.19 13.18 2.93
N ALA A 160 -9.29 12.63 3.75
CA ALA A 160 -7.96 13.19 3.97
C ALA A 160 -7.12 13.19 2.68
N VAL A 161 -7.11 12.08 1.94
CA VAL A 161 -6.35 11.97 0.68
C VAL A 161 -6.89 12.93 -0.39
N GLN A 162 -8.22 13.03 -0.53
CA GLN A 162 -8.84 14.00 -1.43
C GLN A 162 -8.45 15.44 -1.07
N ALA A 163 -8.51 15.79 0.22
CA ALA A 163 -8.14 17.13 0.68
C ALA A 163 -6.67 17.48 0.41
N LEU A 164 -5.76 16.52 0.58
CA LEU A 164 -4.33 16.70 0.27
C LEU A 164 -4.08 16.92 -1.23
N ILE A 165 -4.75 16.14 -2.09
CA ILE A 165 -4.66 16.28 -3.55
C ILE A 165 -5.22 17.64 -3.99
N ASP A 166 -6.38 18.05 -3.45
CA ASP A 166 -7.00 19.33 -3.77
C ASP A 166 -6.16 20.52 -3.30
N ASP A 167 -5.49 20.39 -2.16
CA ASP A 167 -4.57 21.41 -1.67
C ASP A 167 -3.35 21.58 -2.58
N ALA A 168 -2.72 20.47 -2.97
CA ALA A 168 -1.61 20.49 -3.91
C ALA A 168 -2.00 21.16 -5.24
N ARG A 169 -3.19 20.82 -5.78
CA ARG A 169 -3.75 21.44 -6.99
C ARG A 169 -3.97 22.95 -6.82
N ARG A 170 -4.43 23.41 -5.66
CA ARG A 170 -4.60 24.85 -5.38
C ARG A 170 -3.25 25.58 -5.33
N ARG A 171 -2.24 25.02 -4.67
CA ARG A 171 -0.89 25.62 -4.57
C ARG A 171 -0.19 25.70 -5.92
N SER A 172 -0.38 24.70 -6.77
CA SER A 172 0.10 24.71 -8.16
C SER A 172 -0.46 25.90 -8.94
N ARG A 173 -1.79 26.09 -8.95
CA ARG A 173 -2.44 27.24 -9.62
C ARG A 173 -2.00 28.59 -9.07
N GLY A 174 -1.77 28.70 -7.75
CA GLY A 174 -1.28 29.91 -7.11
C GLY A 174 0.17 30.26 -7.46
N THR A 175 0.99 29.25 -7.74
CA THR A 175 2.37 29.42 -8.20
C THR A 175 2.41 29.88 -9.66
N GLU A 176 1.58 29.30 -10.53
CA GLU A 176 1.44 29.71 -11.94
C GLU A 176 0.94 31.16 -12.07
N ALA A 177 -0.07 31.55 -11.29
CA ALA A 177 -0.61 32.92 -11.30
C ALA A 177 0.38 33.98 -10.77
N ARG A 178 1.43 33.57 -10.05
CA ARG A 178 2.43 34.47 -9.45
C ARG A 178 3.69 34.62 -10.28
N GLN A 179 3.91 33.79 -11.32
CA GLN A 179 4.94 34.06 -12.32
C GLN A 179 4.43 35.16 -13.26
N PRO A 180 4.97 36.39 -13.24
CA PRO A 180 4.60 37.38 -14.24
C PRO A 180 5.04 36.86 -15.60
N ALA A 181 4.18 36.99 -16.61
CA ALA A 181 4.58 36.82 -18.00
C ALA A 181 5.79 37.73 -18.23
N THR A 182 6.98 37.14 -18.33
CA THR A 182 8.16 37.85 -18.80
C THR A 182 7.77 38.44 -20.16
N MET A 183 7.65 39.75 -20.19
CA MET A 183 7.38 40.52 -21.38
C MET A 183 8.50 40.24 -22.38
N GLU A 184 8.24 39.39 -23.36
CA GLU A 184 8.81 39.54 -24.69
C GLU A 184 8.25 40.84 -25.26
N GLY A 185 8.99 41.91 -25.04
CA GLY A 185 8.65 43.27 -25.42
C GLY A 185 9.91 44.10 -25.59
N ASP A 186 10.63 43.77 -26.67
CA ASP A 186 11.28 44.69 -27.61
C ASP A 186 12.22 45.79 -27.06
N ALA A 187 13.50 45.70 -27.43
CA ALA A 187 14.35 46.87 -27.66
C ALA A 187 15.55 46.53 -28.56
N ARG A 188 15.35 46.78 -29.87
CA ARG A 188 16.26 47.38 -30.87
C ARG A 188 17.71 46.93 -30.97
#